data_AF-A0A024UHI9-F1
#
_entry.id   AF-A0A024UHI9-F1
#
_cell.length_a   1.000
_cell.length_b   1.000
_cell.length_c   1.000
_cell.angle_alpha   90.00
_cell.angle_beta   90.00
_cell.angle_gamma   90.00
#
_symmetry.space_group_name_H-M   'P 1'
#
loop_
_entity.id
_entity.type
_entity.pdbx_description
1 polymer ?
#
loop_
_entity_poly.entity_id
_entity_poly.type
_entity_poly.pdbx_seq_one_letter_code
_entity_poly.pdbx_strand_id
1 'polypeptide(L)'
;MELSVEQRIADGNALYKEGRYTEARREYSAAIHTLDTSADATPTILSRILANRAQTYLQERDYALALKDAEAAVESDPLNVKAHMRRVIATENLEKFETALKHVRHMLTLSLDASTLSFALTTQRRLKCNCKSDTAAAKAERYEVGKLVHSQQSIRLNFGSMLPSHLPVSQWVDVVFFVANEFGLFQRGLVSSSVPLSVSINSLSGTSLKDVALEIDSKSLPVEIGVNGKTTVRLRIISTAAITADHPLPRLSLRGDLAKGHHLDDVLPVVSLPIQATHPTSSTILFEHENDPLGIQCCRSVWVDGAERFITLAESPGNLGIGGKLWDSSLILTAYLAAHPEVIAGQHVIELGSGLGLIGLACAALSSAASVVLTDIDDVVPLLEYNVRLNDLQDEASVRPLWWGTSIEHLSAPYDVVLMSDVVYDPFG
;
A
#
# COMPACT_ATOMS: atom_id res chain seq x y z
N MET A 1 -26.63 -5.14 -36.82
CA MET A 1 -25.57 -5.67 -37.70
C MET A 1 -24.28 -5.48 -36.94
N GLU A 2 -23.60 -6.56 -36.53
CA GLU A 2 -22.34 -6.44 -35.79
C GLU A 2 -21.28 -5.75 -36.65
N LEU A 3 -20.57 -4.78 -36.05
CA LEU A 3 -19.50 -4.07 -36.74
C LEU A 3 -18.35 -5.04 -37.03
N SER A 4 -17.76 -4.94 -38.22
CA SER A 4 -16.58 -5.73 -38.58
C SER A 4 -15.37 -5.31 -37.74
N VAL A 5 -14.37 -6.20 -37.62
CA VAL A 5 -13.11 -5.90 -36.92
C VAL A 5 -12.45 -4.62 -37.47
N GLU A 6 -12.40 -4.47 -38.79
CA GLU A 6 -11.81 -3.28 -39.43
C GLU A 6 -12.58 -2.00 -39.12
N GLN A 7 -13.92 -2.07 -39.06
CA GLN A 7 -14.73 -0.91 -38.69
C GLN A 7 -14.45 -0.50 -37.24
N ARG A 8 -14.38 -1.45 -36.30
CA ARG A 8 -14.05 -1.17 -34.90
C ARG A 8 -12.65 -0.58 -34.73
N ILE A 9 -11.67 -1.05 -35.51
CA ILE A 9 -10.33 -0.46 -35.53
C ILE A 9 -10.39 0.99 -36.03
N ALA A 10 -11.15 1.26 -37.09
CA ALA A 10 -11.31 2.60 -37.65
C ALA A 10 -11.97 3.55 -36.65
N ASP A 11 -13.05 3.11 -35.99
CA ASP A 11 -13.79 3.88 -34.98
C ASP A 11 -12.90 4.15 -33.77
N GLY A 12 -12.18 3.14 -33.28
CA GLY A 12 -11.20 3.32 -32.20
C GLY A 12 -10.09 4.30 -32.56
N ASN A 13 -9.59 4.29 -33.81
CA ASN A 13 -8.59 5.25 -34.28
C ASN A 13 -9.15 6.68 -34.38
N ALA A 14 -10.42 6.84 -34.75
CA ALA A 14 -11.09 8.15 -34.79
C ALA A 14 -11.24 8.72 -33.38
N LEU A 15 -11.77 7.93 -32.45
CA LEU A 15 -11.89 8.29 -31.03
C LEU A 15 -10.53 8.62 -30.41
N TYR A 16 -9.48 7.88 -30.76
CA TYR A 16 -8.12 8.18 -30.31
C TYR A 16 -7.66 9.57 -30.78
N LYS A 17 -7.92 9.93 -32.05
CA LYS A 17 -7.56 11.26 -32.59
C LYS A 17 -8.31 12.40 -31.90
N GLU A 18 -9.51 12.12 -31.37
CA GLU A 18 -10.31 13.06 -30.57
C GLU A 18 -9.86 13.14 -29.10
N GLY A 19 -8.88 12.34 -28.67
CA GLY A 19 -8.44 12.27 -27.27
C GLY A 19 -9.34 11.43 -26.35
N ARG A 20 -10.32 10.70 -26.91
CA ARG A 20 -11.29 9.88 -26.17
C ARG A 20 -10.75 8.47 -25.95
N TYR A 21 -9.71 8.36 -25.11
CA TYR A 21 -8.91 7.14 -24.98
C TYR A 21 -9.66 5.95 -24.37
N THR A 22 -10.54 6.17 -23.40
CA THR A 22 -11.36 5.11 -22.79
C THR A 22 -12.32 4.49 -23.81
N GLU A 23 -12.93 5.32 -24.65
CA GLU A 23 -13.88 4.88 -25.67
C GLU A 23 -13.15 4.18 -26.82
N ALA A 24 -12.03 4.74 -27.26
CA ALA A 24 -11.14 4.08 -28.22
C ALA A 24 -10.71 2.68 -27.73
N ARG A 25 -10.37 2.55 -26.44
CA ARG A 25 -10.00 1.28 -25.81
C ARG A 25 -11.15 0.29 -25.78
N ARG A 26 -12.39 0.74 -25.55
CA ARG A 26 -13.58 -0.11 -25.62
C ARG A 26 -13.76 -0.67 -27.03
N GLU A 27 -13.58 0.14 -28.07
CA GLU A 27 -13.64 -0.34 -29.45
C GLU A 27 -12.53 -1.32 -29.81
N TYR A 28 -11.29 -1.08 -29.36
CA TYR A 28 -10.21 -2.05 -29.57
C TYR A 28 -10.44 -3.38 -28.84
N SER A 29 -10.96 -3.35 -27.60
CA SER A 29 -11.32 -4.57 -26.88
C SER A 29 -12.46 -5.32 -27.56
N ALA A 30 -13.48 -4.61 -28.05
CA ALA A 30 -14.54 -5.22 -28.84
C ALA A 30 -14.02 -5.80 -30.17
N ALA A 31 -13.04 -5.14 -30.80
CA ALA A 31 -12.39 -5.65 -32.00
C ALA A 31 -11.63 -6.95 -31.74
N ILE A 32 -10.93 -7.08 -30.61
CA ILE A 32 -10.26 -8.33 -30.18
C ILE A 32 -11.29 -9.45 -30.01
N HIS A 33 -12.38 -9.21 -29.27
CA HIS A 33 -13.44 -10.21 -29.09
C HIS A 33 -14.09 -10.64 -30.41
N THR A 34 -14.27 -9.72 -31.35
CA THR A 34 -14.82 -10.02 -32.68
C THR A 34 -13.80 -10.79 -33.54
N LEU A 35 -12.51 -10.56 -33.33
CA LEU A 35 -11.43 -11.27 -34.03
C LEU A 35 -11.33 -12.73 -33.57
N ASP A 36 -11.50 -12.99 -32.27
CA ASP A 36 -11.45 -14.34 -31.68
C ASP A 36 -12.51 -15.30 -32.27
N THR A 37 -13.61 -14.75 -32.81
CA THR A 37 -14.71 -15.51 -33.41
C THR A 37 -14.70 -15.48 -34.95
N SER A 38 -13.74 -14.80 -35.57
CA SER A 38 -13.64 -14.63 -37.02
C SER A 38 -12.72 -15.66 -37.67
N ALA A 39 -13.11 -16.17 -38.84
CA ALA A 39 -12.29 -17.07 -39.66
C ALA A 39 -11.07 -16.37 -40.30
N ASP A 40 -11.08 -15.03 -40.38
CA ASP A 40 -10.03 -14.20 -40.99
C ASP A 40 -9.02 -13.66 -39.95
N ALA A 41 -8.98 -14.27 -38.76
CA ALA A 41 -8.07 -13.88 -37.70
C ALA A 41 -6.61 -14.12 -38.08
N THR A 42 -5.87 -13.04 -38.33
CA THR A 42 -4.43 -13.10 -38.58
C THR A 42 -3.65 -12.52 -37.39
N PRO A 43 -2.47 -13.08 -37.06
CA PRO A 43 -1.60 -12.53 -36.02
C PRO A 43 -1.25 -11.04 -36.26
N THR A 44 -1.14 -10.61 -37.51
CA THR A 44 -0.88 -9.21 -37.86
C THR A 44 -2.03 -8.28 -37.49
N ILE A 45 -3.30 -8.70 -37.66
CA ILE A 45 -4.46 -7.90 -37.24
C ILE A 45 -4.53 -7.81 -35.72
N LEU A 46 -4.34 -8.93 -35.02
CA LEU A 46 -4.33 -8.95 -33.55
C LEU A 46 -3.23 -8.04 -33.00
N SER A 47 -2.00 -8.18 -33.51
CA SER A 47 -0.87 -7.33 -33.14
C SER A 47 -1.17 -5.85 -33.35
N ARG A 48 -1.80 -5.47 -34.47
CA ARG A 48 -2.19 -4.09 -34.74
C ARG A 48 -3.19 -3.54 -33.72
N ILE A 49 -4.23 -4.32 -33.37
CA ILE A 49 -5.23 -3.91 -32.39
C ILE A 49 -4.62 -3.75 -31.01
N LEU A 50 -3.86 -4.75 -30.54
CA LEU A 50 -3.19 -4.72 -29.24
C LEU A 50 -2.21 -3.54 -29.16
N ALA A 51 -1.44 -3.29 -30.21
CA ALA A 51 -0.53 -2.17 -30.24
C ALA A 51 -1.30 -0.84 -30.19
N ASN A 52 -2.44 -0.70 -30.86
CA ASN A 52 -3.29 0.50 -30.76
C ASN A 52 -3.92 0.66 -29.37
N ARG A 53 -4.32 -0.43 -28.72
CA ARG A 53 -4.83 -0.40 -27.34
C ARG A 53 -3.74 -0.03 -26.33
N ALA A 54 -2.53 -0.58 -26.47
CA ALA A 54 -1.35 -0.16 -25.72
C ALA A 54 -1.10 1.35 -25.83
N GLN A 55 -1.32 1.93 -27.02
CA GLN A 55 -1.19 3.38 -27.19
C GLN A 55 -2.17 4.18 -26.34
N THR A 56 -3.41 3.70 -26.15
CA THR A 56 -4.38 4.38 -25.28
C THR A 56 -3.90 4.40 -23.83
N TYR A 57 -3.39 3.27 -23.33
CA TYR A 57 -2.82 3.17 -21.99
C TYR A 57 -1.59 4.07 -21.81
N LEU A 58 -0.74 4.20 -22.83
CA LEU A 58 0.39 5.14 -22.79
C LEU A 58 -0.06 6.60 -22.63
N GLN A 59 -1.14 7.02 -23.28
CA GLN A 59 -1.66 8.40 -23.13
C GLN A 59 -2.21 8.66 -21.73
N GLU A 60 -2.77 7.65 -21.08
CA GLU A 60 -3.29 7.71 -19.71
C GLU A 60 -2.24 7.38 -18.65
N ARG A 61 -0.98 7.13 -19.04
CA ARG A 61 0.13 6.77 -18.15
C ARG A 61 -0.03 5.46 -17.39
N ASP A 62 -0.91 4.57 -17.85
CA ASP A 62 -1.00 3.19 -17.35
C ASP A 62 0.05 2.32 -18.04
N TYR A 63 1.30 2.46 -17.61
CA TYR A 63 2.43 1.81 -18.27
C TYR A 63 2.46 0.30 -18.09
N ALA A 64 1.85 -0.23 -17.03
CA ALA A 64 1.78 -1.67 -16.78
C ALA A 64 0.86 -2.37 -17.78
N LEU A 65 -0.35 -1.84 -18.00
CA LEU A 65 -1.26 -2.37 -19.02
C LEU A 65 -0.74 -2.09 -20.44
N ALA A 66 -0.13 -0.93 -20.67
CA ALA A 66 0.53 -0.63 -21.95
C ALA A 66 1.63 -1.64 -22.29
N LEU A 67 2.46 -2.01 -21.30
CA LEU A 67 3.53 -2.99 -21.49
C LEU A 67 2.95 -4.36 -21.85
N LYS A 68 1.95 -4.83 -21.10
CA LYS A 68 1.27 -6.10 -21.33
C LYS A 68 0.74 -6.22 -22.77
N ASP A 69 0.00 -5.21 -23.24
CA ASP A 69 -0.55 -5.22 -24.59
C ASP A 69 0.55 -5.10 -25.67
N ALA A 70 1.61 -4.32 -25.41
CA ALA A 70 2.72 -4.19 -26.34
C ALA A 70 3.55 -5.48 -26.46
N GLU A 71 3.74 -6.23 -25.36
CA GLU A 71 4.39 -7.54 -25.37
C GLU A 71 3.56 -8.55 -26.16
N ALA A 72 2.27 -8.67 -25.86
CA ALA A 72 1.36 -9.54 -26.62
C ALA A 72 1.30 -9.18 -28.11
N ALA A 73 1.35 -7.89 -28.45
CA ALA A 73 1.42 -7.44 -29.84
C ALA A 73 2.72 -7.87 -30.54
N VAL A 74 3.87 -7.80 -29.86
CA VAL A 74 5.16 -8.25 -30.41
C VAL A 74 5.22 -9.77 -30.52
N GLU A 75 4.66 -10.50 -29.58
CA GLU A 75 4.56 -11.96 -29.65
C GLU A 75 3.71 -12.41 -30.84
N SER A 76 2.63 -11.69 -31.12
CA SER A 76 1.73 -11.97 -32.24
C SER A 76 2.34 -11.60 -33.60
N ASP A 77 3.00 -10.44 -33.71
CA ASP A 77 3.75 -10.04 -34.91
C ASP A 77 5.11 -9.44 -34.51
N PRO A 78 6.19 -10.24 -34.58
CA PRO A 78 7.54 -9.78 -34.24
C PRO A 78 8.07 -8.66 -35.14
N LEU A 79 7.48 -8.44 -36.32
CA LEU A 79 7.88 -7.39 -37.26
C LEU A 79 7.13 -6.06 -37.01
N ASN A 80 6.15 -6.02 -36.10
CA ASN A 80 5.38 -4.83 -35.82
C ASN A 80 6.21 -3.77 -35.05
N VAL A 81 6.85 -2.88 -35.80
CA VAL A 81 7.71 -1.81 -35.30
C VAL A 81 6.99 -0.91 -34.27
N LYS A 82 5.70 -0.60 -34.47
CA LYS A 82 4.93 0.25 -33.53
C LYS A 82 4.72 -0.44 -32.19
N ALA A 83 4.53 -1.76 -32.18
CA ALA A 83 4.44 -2.54 -30.94
C ALA A 83 5.76 -2.50 -30.16
N HIS A 84 6.89 -2.67 -30.86
CA HIS A 84 8.22 -2.53 -30.24
C HIS A 84 8.46 -1.14 -29.66
N MET A 85 8.08 -0.07 -30.36
CA MET A 85 8.18 1.29 -29.84
C MET A 85 7.38 1.46 -28.54
N ARG A 86 6.13 0.97 -28.50
CA ARG A 86 5.26 1.07 -27.32
C ARG A 86 5.79 0.26 -26.15
N ARG A 87 6.34 -0.93 -26.41
CA ARG A 87 7.02 -1.77 -25.41
C ARG A 87 8.23 -1.05 -24.81
N VAL A 88 9.04 -0.41 -25.64
CA VAL A 88 10.19 0.40 -25.17
C VAL A 88 9.71 1.55 -24.29
N ILE A 89 8.72 2.33 -24.74
CA ILE A 89 8.21 3.50 -24.02
C ILE A 89 7.61 3.08 -22.67
N ALA A 90 6.78 2.03 -22.65
CA ALA A 90 6.17 1.53 -21.42
C ALA A 90 7.23 1.03 -20.44
N THR A 91 8.22 0.27 -20.92
CA THR A 91 9.31 -0.26 -20.08
C THR A 91 10.22 0.84 -19.55
N GLU A 92 10.50 1.88 -20.35
CA GLU A 92 11.26 3.07 -19.93
C GLU A 92 10.53 3.86 -18.85
N ASN A 93 9.22 4.07 -18.98
CA ASN A 93 8.41 4.77 -17.96
C ASN A 93 8.16 3.95 -16.69
N LEU A 94 8.38 2.64 -16.75
CA LEU A 94 8.45 1.76 -15.57
C LEU A 94 9.86 1.69 -14.96
N GLU A 95 10.78 2.56 -15.41
CA GLU A 95 12.17 2.67 -14.97
C GLU A 95 13.00 1.38 -15.11
N LYS A 96 12.54 0.44 -15.94
CA LYS A 96 13.27 -0.81 -16.24
C LYS A 96 14.29 -0.56 -17.36
N PHE A 97 15.23 0.37 -17.15
CA PHE A 97 16.08 0.92 -18.21
C PHE A 97 16.96 -0.12 -18.93
N GLU A 98 17.50 -1.11 -18.20
CA GLU A 98 18.28 -2.20 -18.83
C GLU A 98 17.43 -3.04 -19.79
N THR A 99 16.20 -3.35 -19.38
CA THR A 99 15.25 -4.12 -20.18
C THR A 99 14.78 -3.30 -21.38
N ALA A 100 14.46 -2.02 -21.18
CA ALA A 100 14.14 -1.09 -22.27
C ALA A 100 15.30 -0.99 -23.28
N LEU A 101 16.55 -0.98 -22.81
CA LEU A 101 17.73 -0.94 -23.67
C LEU A 101 17.90 -2.21 -24.49
N LYS A 102 17.57 -3.38 -23.93
CA LYS A 102 17.51 -4.65 -24.69
C LYS A 102 16.42 -4.60 -25.77
N HIS A 103 15.24 -4.08 -25.44
CA HIS A 103 14.15 -3.92 -26.42
C HIS A 103 14.52 -2.98 -27.56
N VAL A 104 15.17 -1.83 -27.27
CA VAL A 104 15.64 -0.90 -28.32
C VAL A 104 16.72 -1.53 -29.20
N ARG A 105 17.65 -2.30 -28.63
CA ARG A 105 18.68 -3.01 -29.42
C ARG A 105 18.05 -4.02 -30.38
N HIS A 106 17.04 -4.74 -29.94
CA HIS A 106 16.29 -5.65 -30.81
C HIS A 106 15.49 -4.87 -31.87
N MET A 107 14.83 -3.78 -31.52
CA MET A 107 14.12 -2.94 -32.49
C MET A 107 15.03 -2.42 -33.62
N LEU A 108 16.30 -2.11 -33.30
CA LEU A 108 17.31 -1.70 -34.29
C LEU A 108 17.75 -2.81 -35.26
N THR A 109 17.39 -4.08 -35.00
CA THR A 109 17.63 -5.17 -35.97
C THR A 109 16.49 -5.31 -36.98
N LEU A 110 15.39 -4.58 -36.81
CA LEU A 110 14.25 -4.58 -37.73
C LEU A 110 14.48 -3.58 -38.88
N SER A 111 13.67 -3.70 -39.93
CA SER A 111 13.60 -2.69 -40.99
C SER A 111 12.86 -1.46 -40.48
N LEU A 112 13.57 -0.34 -40.30
CA LEU A 112 13.03 0.90 -39.73
C LEU A 112 13.01 2.03 -40.77
N ASP A 113 11.94 2.81 -40.77
CA ASP A 113 11.92 4.10 -41.48
C ASP A 113 12.83 5.13 -40.78
N ALA A 114 13.10 6.25 -41.46
CA ALA A 114 14.00 7.29 -40.96
C ALA A 114 13.56 7.89 -39.61
N SER A 115 12.25 8.07 -39.39
CA SER A 115 11.71 8.64 -38.15
C SER A 115 11.84 7.66 -36.99
N THR A 116 11.55 6.39 -37.23
CA THR A 116 11.64 5.34 -36.23
C THR A 116 13.09 4.99 -35.90
N LEU A 117 13.98 5.01 -36.90
CA LEU A 117 15.42 4.88 -36.66
C LEU A 117 15.96 6.02 -35.79
N SER A 118 15.53 7.25 -36.07
CA SER A 118 15.87 8.42 -35.24
C SER A 118 15.38 8.27 -33.80
N PHE A 119 14.13 7.83 -33.61
CA PHE A 119 13.58 7.49 -32.29
C PHE A 119 14.43 6.41 -31.60
N ALA A 120 14.73 5.30 -32.28
CA ALA A 120 15.47 4.18 -31.73
C ALA A 120 16.87 4.60 -31.27
N LEU A 121 17.61 5.35 -32.10
CA LEU A 121 18.96 5.81 -31.79
C LEU A 121 18.96 6.83 -30.65
N THR A 122 18.01 7.77 -30.65
CA THR A 122 17.87 8.78 -29.59
C THR A 122 17.52 8.13 -28.26
N THR A 123 16.53 7.23 -28.25
CA THR A 123 16.14 6.45 -27.07
C THR A 123 17.28 5.54 -26.61
N GLN A 124 18.05 4.92 -27.53
CA GLN A 124 19.22 4.14 -27.13
C GLN A 124 20.30 4.98 -26.44
N ARG A 125 20.58 6.19 -26.96
CA ARG A 125 21.54 7.12 -26.34
C ARG A 125 21.06 7.56 -24.96
N ARG A 126 19.77 7.93 -24.85
CA ARG A 126 19.13 8.31 -23.59
C ARG A 126 19.17 7.17 -22.59
N LEU A 127 18.71 5.97 -22.96
CA LEU A 127 18.74 4.78 -22.09
C LEU A 127 20.16 4.35 -21.73
N LYS A 128 21.17 4.51 -22.59
CA LYS A 128 22.57 4.29 -22.21
C LYS A 128 23.04 5.31 -21.17
N CYS A 129 22.60 6.56 -21.28
CA CYS A 129 22.85 7.58 -20.26
C CYS A 129 22.13 7.22 -18.97
N ASN A 130 20.82 6.93 -19.03
CA ASN A 130 20.02 6.51 -17.88
C ASN A 130 20.62 5.27 -17.24
N CYS A 131 20.93 4.18 -17.96
CA CYS A 131 21.61 3.01 -17.40
C CYS A 131 22.99 3.35 -16.80
N LYS A 132 23.77 4.27 -17.37
CA LYS A 132 25.03 4.72 -16.77
C LYS A 132 24.79 5.52 -15.50
N SER A 133 23.79 6.39 -15.50
CA SER A 133 23.33 7.15 -14.34
C SER A 133 22.68 6.25 -13.31
N ASP A 134 22.04 5.15 -13.69
CA ASP A 134 21.44 4.10 -12.85
C ASP A 134 22.53 3.19 -12.30
N THR A 135 23.57 2.91 -13.08
CA THR A 135 24.74 2.16 -12.62
C THR A 135 25.63 3.04 -11.74
N ALA A 136 25.72 4.34 -12.04
CA ALA A 136 26.42 5.34 -11.25
C ALA A 136 25.62 5.71 -10.01
N ALA A 137 24.29 5.75 -10.08
CA ALA A 137 23.37 5.73 -8.95
C ALA A 137 23.62 4.42 -8.24
N ALA A 138 23.28 3.22 -8.71
CA ALA A 138 23.59 1.93 -8.04
C ALA A 138 25.02 1.78 -7.47
N LYS A 139 26.05 2.43 -8.04
CA LYS A 139 27.42 2.53 -7.48
C LYS A 139 27.62 3.66 -6.45
N ALA A 140 27.01 4.82 -6.63
CA ALA A 140 26.95 5.92 -5.67
C ALA A 140 25.99 5.58 -4.53
N GLU A 141 24.85 4.94 -4.80
CA GLU A 141 23.94 4.19 -3.94
C GLU A 141 24.62 3.05 -3.16
N ARG A 142 25.63 2.36 -3.75
CA ARG A 142 26.53 1.48 -2.97
C ARG A 142 27.36 2.26 -1.94
N TYR A 143 27.46 3.58 -2.06
CA TYR A 143 28.16 4.47 -1.13
C TYR A 143 27.21 5.38 -0.33
N GLU A 144 25.97 5.62 -0.78
CA GLU A 144 25.09 6.71 -0.29
C GLU A 144 23.57 6.46 -0.36
N VAL A 145 23.04 5.32 -0.83
CA VAL A 145 21.57 5.04 -0.74
C VAL A 145 21.28 3.85 0.13
N GLY A 146 20.36 4.07 1.07
CA GLY A 146 20.19 3.24 2.24
C GLY A 146 21.13 3.61 3.38
N LYS A 147 21.85 4.75 3.34
CA LYS A 147 22.39 5.24 4.60
C LYS A 147 21.18 5.58 5.46
N LEU A 148 20.97 4.76 6.48
CA LEU A 148 20.18 5.21 7.61
C LEU A 148 20.73 6.61 7.96
N VAL A 149 19.88 7.63 8.15
CA VAL A 149 20.31 9.00 8.52
C VAL A 149 21.34 8.92 9.65
N HIS A 150 21.17 7.91 10.51
CA HIS A 150 22.17 7.34 11.42
C HIS A 150 21.91 5.83 11.56
N SER A 151 22.89 5.04 12.00
CA SER A 151 22.81 3.57 12.12
C SER A 151 21.72 2.99 13.05
N GLN A 152 20.83 3.82 13.60
CA GLN A 152 19.75 3.44 14.52
C GLN A 152 18.36 3.86 13.99
N GLN A 153 18.23 4.20 12.70
CA GLN A 153 16.93 4.59 12.14
C GLN A 153 15.95 3.40 12.17
N SER A 154 14.71 3.69 12.58
CA SER A 154 13.67 2.71 12.86
C SER A 154 13.24 1.94 11.60
N ILE A 155 13.17 0.61 11.73
CA ILE A 155 12.70 -0.31 10.68
C ILE A 155 11.26 -0.70 10.99
N ARG A 156 10.47 -0.88 9.93
CA ARG A 156 9.04 -1.22 10.00
C ARG A 156 8.76 -2.47 9.19
N LEU A 157 7.87 -3.32 9.71
CA LEU A 157 7.24 -4.40 8.96
C LEU A 157 6.01 -3.85 8.22
N ASN A 158 5.77 -4.26 6.98
CA ASN A 158 4.70 -3.73 6.13
C ASN A 158 4.07 -4.81 5.26
N PHE A 159 2.86 -4.56 4.74
CA PHE A 159 2.24 -5.37 3.69
C PHE A 159 2.69 -4.88 2.32
N GLY A 160 3.09 -5.79 1.43
CA GLY A 160 3.55 -5.47 0.07
C GLY A 160 2.43 -5.11 -0.91
N SER A 161 1.17 -5.29 -0.51
CA SER A 161 -0.02 -4.91 -1.28
C SER A 161 -1.18 -4.65 -0.33
N MET A 162 -2.18 -3.92 -0.82
CA MET A 162 -3.44 -3.75 -0.10
C MET A 162 -4.11 -5.12 0.12
N LEU A 163 -4.63 -5.32 1.32
CA LEU A 163 -5.38 -6.52 1.69
C LEU A 163 -6.87 -6.32 1.40
N PRO A 164 -7.63 -7.40 1.16
CA PRO A 164 -9.05 -7.28 0.85
C PRO A 164 -9.85 -6.81 2.07
N SER A 165 -10.87 -5.97 1.83
CA SER A 165 -11.83 -5.55 2.85
C SER A 165 -12.84 -6.64 3.17
N HIS A 166 -13.08 -7.56 2.22
CA HIS A 166 -13.95 -8.73 2.40
C HIS A 166 -13.24 -9.99 1.90
N LEU A 167 -13.20 -11.02 2.73
CA LEU A 167 -12.54 -12.29 2.41
C LEU A 167 -13.47 -13.47 2.67
N PRO A 168 -13.88 -14.22 1.63
CA PRO A 168 -14.61 -15.47 1.79
C PRO A 168 -13.83 -16.50 2.61
N VAL A 169 -14.50 -17.12 3.57
CA VAL A 169 -13.93 -18.24 4.33
C VAL A 169 -13.56 -19.37 3.36
N SER A 170 -12.41 -20.00 3.63
CA SER A 170 -11.75 -21.04 2.84
C SER A 170 -11.06 -20.58 1.56
N GLN A 171 -11.10 -19.29 1.22
CA GLN A 171 -10.42 -18.75 0.04
C GLN A 171 -8.95 -18.43 0.32
N TRP A 172 -8.06 -18.97 -0.51
CA TRP A 172 -6.63 -18.70 -0.45
C TRP A 172 -6.28 -17.33 -1.01
N VAL A 173 -5.43 -16.61 -0.28
CA VAL A 173 -4.82 -15.34 -0.71
C VAL A 173 -3.32 -15.37 -0.43
N ASP A 174 -2.56 -14.66 -1.27
CA ASP A 174 -1.13 -14.46 -1.08
C ASP A 174 -0.91 -13.10 -0.43
N VAL A 175 -0.24 -13.09 0.73
CA VAL A 175 0.08 -11.86 1.47
C VAL A 175 1.59 -11.68 1.46
N VAL A 176 2.04 -10.52 0.97
CA VAL A 176 3.46 -10.16 1.02
C VAL A 176 3.73 -9.37 2.29
N PHE A 177 4.73 -9.78 3.06
CA PHE A 177 5.29 -9.01 4.15
C PHE A 177 6.68 -8.53 3.78
N PHE A 178 7.04 -7.31 4.15
CA PHE A 178 8.40 -6.81 3.95
C PHE A 178 8.83 -5.85 5.07
N VAL A 179 10.14 -5.81 5.33
CA VAL A 179 10.75 -4.83 6.20
C VAL A 179 11.35 -3.70 5.38
N ALA A 180 11.17 -2.47 5.86
CA ALA A 180 11.72 -1.27 5.25
C ALA A 180 11.81 -0.15 6.29
N ASN A 181 12.54 0.91 6.00
CA ASN A 181 12.52 2.11 6.83
C ASN A 181 11.18 2.86 6.69
N GLU A 182 11.04 3.99 7.38
CA GLU A 182 9.87 4.87 7.40
C GLU A 182 9.53 5.54 6.06
N PHE A 183 10.36 5.34 5.03
CA PHE A 183 10.14 5.78 3.64
C PHE A 183 9.82 4.61 2.70
N GLY A 184 9.69 3.39 3.23
CA GLY A 184 9.45 2.18 2.42
C GLY A 184 10.70 1.66 1.69
N LEU A 185 11.90 2.14 2.05
CA LEU A 185 13.15 1.70 1.47
C LEU A 185 13.77 0.55 2.27
N PHE A 186 14.20 -0.50 1.56
CA PHE A 186 14.92 -1.63 2.14
C PHE A 186 16.38 -1.64 1.69
N GLN A 187 17.32 -1.73 2.63
CA GLN A 187 18.74 -1.86 2.36
C GLN A 187 19.22 -3.30 2.57
N ARG A 188 20.02 -3.81 1.62
CA ARG A 188 20.68 -5.12 1.76
C ARG A 188 21.65 -5.10 2.94
N GLY A 189 21.53 -6.09 3.82
CA GLY A 189 22.33 -6.20 5.04
C GLY A 189 21.61 -5.78 6.32
N LEU A 190 20.44 -5.11 6.23
CA LEU A 190 19.58 -4.84 7.40
C LEU A 190 19.11 -6.13 8.06
N VAL A 191 18.77 -7.13 7.25
CA VAL A 191 18.43 -8.48 7.68
C VAL A 191 19.65 -9.37 7.39
N SER A 192 20.47 -9.61 8.41
CA SER A 192 21.71 -10.41 8.29
C SER A 192 21.44 -11.92 8.19
N SER A 193 20.30 -12.36 8.71
CA SER A 193 19.85 -13.76 8.72
C SER A 193 18.32 -13.80 8.64
N SER A 194 17.77 -14.93 8.21
CA SER A 194 16.31 -15.13 8.20
C SER A 194 15.71 -14.85 9.58
N VAL A 195 14.58 -14.14 9.61
CA VAL A 195 13.86 -13.79 10.86
C VAL A 195 12.48 -14.44 10.84
N PRO A 196 12.17 -15.32 11.80
CA PRO A 196 10.84 -15.92 11.89
C PRO A 196 9.75 -14.85 12.01
N LEU A 197 8.66 -15.05 11.28
CA LEU A 197 7.49 -14.16 11.27
C LEU A 197 6.26 -14.95 11.70
N SER A 198 5.68 -14.55 12.83
CA SER A 198 4.37 -15.01 13.28
C SER A 198 3.28 -14.30 12.47
N VAL A 199 2.30 -15.05 12.00
CA VAL A 199 1.11 -14.50 11.34
C VAL A 199 -0.12 -14.98 12.09
N SER A 200 -0.95 -14.05 12.56
CA SER A 200 -2.15 -14.34 13.35
C SER A 200 -3.35 -13.49 12.90
N ILE A 201 -4.52 -13.83 13.42
CA ILE A 201 -5.74 -13.02 13.29
C ILE A 201 -6.13 -12.42 14.64
N ASN A 202 -6.53 -11.16 14.63
CA ASN A 202 -6.92 -10.42 15.83
C ASN A 202 -8.31 -9.80 15.67
N SER A 203 -8.98 -9.60 16.80
CA SER A 203 -10.21 -8.80 16.88
C SER A 203 -9.85 -7.36 17.21
N LEU A 204 -10.39 -6.40 16.46
CA LEU A 204 -10.17 -4.97 16.71
C LEU A 204 -11.31 -4.32 17.50
N SER A 205 -12.50 -4.93 17.54
CA SER A 205 -13.71 -4.32 18.12
C SER A 205 -14.50 -5.28 19.03
N GLY A 206 -13.79 -6.12 19.77
CA GLY A 206 -14.42 -7.11 20.67
C GLY A 206 -15.21 -8.23 19.97
N THR A 207 -15.19 -8.31 18.63
CA THR A 207 -15.78 -9.42 17.88
C THR A 207 -15.10 -10.73 18.26
N SER A 208 -15.89 -11.70 18.71
CA SER A 208 -15.41 -13.04 19.02
C SER A 208 -14.85 -13.71 17.77
N LEU A 209 -13.61 -14.21 17.85
CA LEU A 209 -12.97 -15.00 16.79
C LEU A 209 -13.13 -16.52 17.00
N LYS A 210 -13.97 -16.96 17.95
CA LYS A 210 -14.07 -18.37 18.35
C LYS A 210 -14.41 -19.33 17.19
N ASP A 211 -15.13 -18.83 16.20
CA ASP A 211 -15.66 -19.63 15.09
C ASP A 211 -14.79 -19.60 13.83
N VAL A 212 -13.66 -18.88 13.87
CA VAL A 212 -12.72 -18.79 12.75
C VAL A 212 -11.28 -19.01 13.19
N ALA A 213 -10.45 -19.51 12.28
CA ALA A 213 -9.01 -19.63 12.49
C ALA A 213 -8.25 -19.26 11.21
N LEU A 214 -6.94 -19.01 11.37
CA LEU A 214 -6.03 -18.78 10.25
C LEU A 214 -5.39 -20.12 9.87
N GLU A 215 -5.43 -20.46 8.58
CA GLU A 215 -4.66 -21.56 8.01
C GLU A 215 -3.61 -21.02 7.05
N ILE A 216 -2.37 -21.49 7.20
CA ILE A 216 -1.24 -21.15 6.34
C ILE A 216 -0.91 -22.37 5.47
N ASP A 217 -0.72 -22.17 4.16
CA ASP A 217 -0.34 -23.24 3.25
C ASP A 217 1.00 -23.84 3.71
N SER A 218 1.05 -25.17 3.80
CA SER A 218 2.27 -25.93 4.13
C SER A 218 3.51 -25.53 3.33
N LYS A 219 3.35 -25.06 2.08
CA LYS A 219 4.44 -24.59 1.22
C LYS A 219 4.99 -23.22 1.62
N SER A 220 4.27 -22.47 2.44
CA SER A 220 4.70 -21.19 3.00
C SER A 220 5.39 -21.36 4.36
N LEU A 221 5.48 -22.58 4.90
CA LEU A 221 6.11 -22.86 6.19
C LEU A 221 7.58 -23.34 6.02
N PRO A 222 8.50 -22.92 6.90
CA PRO A 222 8.32 -21.91 7.95
C PRO A 222 8.15 -20.50 7.37
N VAL A 223 7.36 -19.67 8.03
CA VAL A 223 7.16 -18.27 7.61
C VAL A 223 8.30 -17.42 8.18
N GLU A 224 9.15 -16.91 7.29
CA GLU A 224 10.33 -16.13 7.67
C GLU A 224 10.55 -14.96 6.70
N ILE A 225 10.99 -13.82 7.22
CA ILE A 225 11.54 -12.72 6.43
C ILE A 225 12.97 -13.08 6.04
N GLY A 226 13.19 -13.32 4.75
CA GLY A 226 14.51 -13.61 4.23
C GLY A 226 15.44 -12.41 4.25
N VAL A 227 16.72 -12.63 3.95
CA VAL A 227 17.77 -11.58 3.85
C VAL A 227 17.48 -10.50 2.79
N ASN A 228 16.52 -10.77 1.90
CA ASN A 228 15.98 -9.80 0.94
C ASN A 228 14.90 -8.88 1.54
N GLY A 229 14.64 -9.00 2.85
CA GLY A 229 13.71 -8.17 3.60
C GLY A 229 12.24 -8.46 3.33
N LYS A 230 11.88 -9.59 2.70
CA LYS A 230 10.49 -9.87 2.36
C LYS A 230 10.16 -11.35 2.35
N THR A 231 8.87 -11.64 2.43
CA THR A 231 8.32 -12.99 2.29
C THR A 231 6.90 -12.95 1.73
N THR A 232 6.47 -14.03 1.10
CA THR A 232 5.09 -14.19 0.61
C THR A 232 4.49 -15.38 1.34
N VAL A 233 3.35 -15.16 1.98
CA VAL A 233 2.63 -16.16 2.77
C VAL A 233 1.29 -16.41 2.13
N ARG A 234 1.05 -17.65 1.71
CA ARG A 234 -0.26 -18.08 1.24
C ARG A 234 -1.11 -18.54 2.43
N LEU A 235 -2.23 -17.87 2.66
CA LEU A 235 -3.08 -18.08 3.83
C LEU A 235 -4.58 -18.00 3.48
N ARG A 236 -5.42 -18.50 4.39
CA ARG A 236 -6.88 -18.36 4.33
C ARG A 236 -7.48 -18.33 5.72
N ILE A 237 -8.68 -17.76 5.81
CA ILE A 237 -9.52 -17.90 7.00
C ILE A 237 -10.30 -19.21 6.87
N ILE A 238 -10.34 -20.03 7.91
CA ILE A 238 -11.16 -21.23 7.99
C ILE A 238 -12.22 -21.08 9.07
N SER A 239 -13.30 -21.84 8.94
CA SER A 239 -14.29 -21.98 10.01
C SER A 239 -13.89 -23.09 10.95
N THR A 240 -14.03 -22.85 12.25
CA THR A 240 -13.91 -23.87 13.29
C THR A 240 -15.27 -24.42 13.73
N ALA A 241 -16.36 -23.74 13.34
CA ALA A 241 -17.75 -24.16 13.54
C ALA A 241 -18.49 -24.41 12.21
N ALA A 242 -19.66 -25.05 12.27
CA ALA A 242 -20.50 -25.23 11.08
C ALA A 242 -21.10 -23.87 10.66
N ILE A 243 -20.72 -23.38 9.48
CA ILE A 243 -21.27 -22.14 8.91
C ILE A 243 -22.65 -22.46 8.31
N THR A 244 -23.70 -21.96 8.95
CA THR A 244 -25.05 -21.85 8.33
C THR A 244 -25.18 -20.51 7.61
N ALA A 245 -26.17 -20.37 6.72
CA ALA A 245 -26.38 -19.14 5.95
C ALA A 245 -26.64 -17.89 6.83
N ASP A 246 -27.13 -18.10 8.05
CA ASP A 246 -27.46 -17.03 9.00
C ASP A 246 -26.37 -16.82 10.07
N HIS A 247 -25.25 -17.55 10.01
CA HIS A 247 -24.18 -17.42 11.02
C HIS A 247 -23.39 -16.13 10.77
N PRO A 248 -23.43 -15.13 11.68
CA PRO A 248 -22.66 -13.91 11.51
C PRO A 248 -21.16 -14.24 11.53
N LEU A 249 -20.41 -13.72 10.56
CA LEU A 249 -18.97 -13.90 10.48
C LEU A 249 -18.24 -12.67 11.03
N PRO A 250 -17.14 -12.86 11.76
CA PRO A 250 -16.50 -11.77 12.45
C PRO A 250 -15.77 -10.83 11.48
N ARG A 251 -15.62 -9.59 11.92
CA ARG A 251 -14.61 -8.68 11.40
C ARG A 251 -13.31 -8.95 12.14
N LEU A 252 -12.24 -9.16 11.39
CA LEU A 252 -10.92 -9.56 11.90
C LEU A 252 -9.80 -8.73 11.26
N SER A 253 -8.59 -8.84 11.75
CA SER A 253 -7.42 -8.24 11.10
C SER A 253 -6.26 -9.21 11.10
N LEU A 254 -5.49 -9.19 10.02
CA LEU A 254 -4.27 -9.96 9.90
C LEU A 254 -3.15 -9.21 10.62
N ARG A 255 -2.38 -9.93 11.45
CA ARG A 255 -1.23 -9.39 12.17
C ARG A 255 0.02 -10.16 11.80
N GLY A 256 1.10 -9.43 11.52
CA GLY A 256 2.45 -9.98 11.35
C GLY A 256 3.37 -9.48 12.47
N ASP A 257 4.09 -10.39 13.11
CA ASP A 257 5.00 -10.12 14.24
C ASP A 257 6.35 -10.81 14.01
N LEU A 258 7.45 -10.05 14.07
CA LEU A 258 8.78 -10.62 13.97
C LEU A 258 9.19 -11.25 15.31
N ALA A 259 9.84 -12.41 15.24
CA ALA A 259 10.45 -13.02 16.42
C ALA A 259 11.56 -12.13 17.00
N LYS A 260 11.58 -12.03 18.33
CA LYS A 260 12.62 -11.30 19.08
C LYS A 260 13.93 -12.09 19.13
N GLY A 261 15.04 -11.39 19.43
CA GLY A 261 16.38 -11.96 19.48
C GLY A 261 17.11 -11.99 18.14
N HIS A 262 16.62 -11.24 17.14
CA HIS A 262 17.14 -11.24 15.76
C HIS A 262 17.65 -9.85 15.31
N HIS A 263 17.97 -8.96 16.25
CA HIS A 263 18.41 -7.58 15.99
C HIS A 263 17.36 -6.69 15.29
N LEU A 264 16.09 -7.11 15.33
CA LEU A 264 14.93 -6.36 14.83
C LEU A 264 13.84 -6.26 15.91
N ASP A 265 14.27 -6.23 17.17
CA ASP A 265 13.38 -6.38 18.32
C ASP A 265 12.50 -5.14 18.54
N ASP A 266 12.89 -4.00 17.97
CA ASP A 266 12.13 -2.74 18.04
C ASP A 266 11.10 -2.61 16.90
N VAL A 267 11.09 -3.55 15.94
CA VAL A 267 10.13 -3.52 14.83
C VAL A 267 8.73 -3.83 15.35
N LEU A 268 7.83 -2.85 15.20
CA LEU A 268 6.43 -3.00 15.58
C LEU A 268 5.68 -3.97 14.65
N PRO A 269 4.67 -4.66 15.18
CA PRO A 269 3.78 -5.49 14.38
C PRO A 269 3.09 -4.69 13.28
N VAL A 270 2.87 -5.32 12.13
CA VAL A 270 1.96 -4.79 11.10
C VAL A 270 0.59 -5.41 11.26
N VAL A 271 -0.45 -4.59 11.24
CA VAL A 271 -1.84 -5.03 11.34
C VAL A 271 -2.62 -4.52 10.14
N SER A 272 -3.45 -5.37 9.54
CA SER A 272 -4.27 -4.98 8.41
C SER A 272 -5.39 -4.03 8.86
N LEU A 273 -5.96 -3.31 7.89
CA LEU A 273 -7.30 -2.78 8.08
C LEU A 273 -8.29 -3.91 8.40
N PRO A 274 -9.43 -3.61 9.06
CA PRO A 274 -10.43 -4.61 9.36
C PRO A 274 -10.97 -5.31 8.10
N ILE A 275 -10.89 -6.63 8.08
CA ILE A 275 -11.38 -7.53 7.03
C ILE A 275 -12.69 -8.16 7.51
N GLN A 276 -13.75 -8.02 6.72
CA GLN A 276 -15.00 -8.72 6.93
C GLN A 276 -14.90 -10.15 6.38
N ALA A 277 -14.95 -11.15 7.24
CA ALA A 277 -15.07 -12.54 6.78
C ALA A 277 -16.47 -12.72 6.15
N THR A 278 -16.52 -13.38 4.99
CA THR A 278 -17.79 -13.63 4.26
C THR A 278 -17.99 -15.13 4.00
N HIS A 279 -19.24 -15.52 3.73
CA HIS A 279 -19.57 -16.93 3.52
C HIS A 279 -18.86 -17.49 2.28
N PRO A 280 -18.52 -18.80 2.26
CA PRO A 280 -17.81 -19.43 1.13
C PRO A 280 -18.55 -19.35 -0.21
N THR A 281 -19.86 -19.13 -0.18
CA THR A 281 -20.71 -18.94 -1.38
C THR A 281 -20.54 -17.56 -2.02
N SER A 282 -19.91 -16.62 -1.34
CA SER A 282 -19.51 -15.33 -1.91
C SER A 282 -18.31 -15.54 -2.82
N SER A 283 -18.45 -15.25 -4.12
CA SER A 283 -17.35 -15.35 -5.10
C SER A 283 -16.51 -14.09 -5.22
N THR A 284 -16.88 -13.01 -4.52
CA THR A 284 -16.25 -11.70 -4.70
C THR A 284 -15.29 -11.41 -3.54
N ILE A 285 -13.98 -11.38 -3.85
CA ILE A 285 -13.00 -10.67 -3.01
C ILE A 285 -13.16 -9.17 -3.32
N LEU A 286 -13.50 -8.38 -2.30
CA LEU A 286 -13.57 -6.94 -2.43
C LEU A 286 -12.30 -6.31 -1.86
N PHE A 287 -11.70 -5.43 -2.64
CA PHE A 287 -10.59 -4.56 -2.25
C PHE A 287 -11.07 -3.13 -1.98
N GLU A 288 -12.37 -2.87 -2.16
CA GLU A 288 -12.98 -1.57 -1.93
C GLU A 288 -13.04 -1.30 -0.42
N HIS A 289 -12.13 -0.45 0.05
CA HIS A 289 -12.43 0.45 1.15
C HIS A 289 -13.07 1.67 0.49
N GLU A 290 -14.40 1.77 0.48
CA GLU A 290 -15.15 2.86 -0.17
C GLU A 290 -14.47 4.21 0.13
N ASN A 291 -14.02 4.91 -0.91
CA ASN A 291 -13.51 6.28 -0.85
C ASN A 291 -12.64 6.56 0.38
N ASP A 292 -11.63 5.75 0.71
CA ASP A 292 -10.73 6.03 1.85
C ASP A 292 -10.05 7.39 1.62
N PRO A 293 -10.58 8.49 2.17
CA PRO A 293 -10.05 9.83 1.90
C PRO A 293 -8.75 10.03 2.68
N LEU A 294 -8.51 9.17 3.67
CA LEU A 294 -7.38 9.21 4.56
C LEU A 294 -6.19 8.51 3.94
N GLY A 295 -6.37 7.55 3.02
CA GLY A 295 -5.27 6.83 2.37
C GLY A 295 -4.51 5.90 3.32
N ILE A 296 -5.24 5.22 4.21
CA ILE A 296 -4.67 4.34 5.22
C ILE A 296 -4.02 3.14 4.54
N GLN A 297 -2.76 2.89 4.88
CA GLN A 297 -1.98 1.80 4.25
C GLN A 297 -1.97 0.54 5.11
N CYS A 298 -1.79 0.72 6.42
CA CYS A 298 -1.75 -0.35 7.41
C CYS A 298 -1.98 0.23 8.80
N CYS A 299 -2.00 -0.63 9.82
CA CYS A 299 -2.06 -0.25 11.20
C CYS A 299 -0.83 -0.74 11.98
N ARG A 300 -0.56 -0.09 13.12
CA ARG A 300 0.38 -0.54 14.17
C ARG A 300 -0.39 -0.83 15.43
N SER A 301 0.01 -1.87 16.16
CA SER A 301 -0.54 -2.16 17.48
C SER A 301 0.55 -2.03 18.54
N VAL A 302 0.29 -1.22 19.55
CA VAL A 302 1.17 -1.00 20.70
C VAL A 302 0.47 -1.54 21.95
N TRP A 303 1.15 -2.39 22.70
CA TRP A 303 0.63 -2.89 23.98
C TRP A 303 0.75 -1.79 25.04
N VAL A 304 -0.30 -1.57 25.82
CA VAL A 304 -0.31 -0.59 26.92
C VAL A 304 -0.49 -1.33 28.23
N ASP A 305 0.58 -1.34 29.03
CA ASP A 305 0.57 -1.91 30.38
C ASP A 305 -0.43 -1.16 31.27
N GLY A 306 -1.13 -1.87 32.16
CA GLY A 306 -2.18 -1.31 33.02
C GLY A 306 -3.56 -1.20 32.36
N ALA A 307 -3.62 -0.99 31.03
CA ALA A 307 -4.86 -1.13 30.26
C ALA A 307 -5.10 -2.57 29.76
N GLU A 308 -4.05 -3.42 29.81
CA GLU A 308 -4.07 -4.83 29.42
C GLU A 308 -4.64 -5.06 28.01
N ARG A 309 -4.36 -4.14 27.09
CA ARG A 309 -4.83 -4.20 25.69
C ARG A 309 -3.85 -3.53 24.73
N PHE A 310 -4.01 -3.87 23.45
CA PHE A 310 -3.36 -3.15 22.36
C PHE A 310 -4.15 -1.90 22.00
N ILE A 311 -3.44 -0.80 21.76
CA ILE A 311 -3.92 0.36 21.01
C ILE A 311 -3.47 0.19 19.56
N THR A 312 -4.44 0.16 18.65
CA THR A 312 -4.20 -0.01 17.21
C THR A 312 -4.38 1.32 16.49
N LEU A 313 -3.41 1.71 15.68
CA LEU A 313 -3.33 3.01 15.03
C LEU A 313 -3.21 2.80 13.53
N ALA A 314 -4.17 3.30 12.77
CA ALA A 314 -4.07 3.41 11.32
C ALA A 314 -3.01 4.45 10.94
N GLU A 315 -2.14 4.11 10.00
CA GLU A 315 -1.10 4.98 9.45
C GLU A 315 -1.48 5.45 8.03
N SER A 316 -1.31 6.75 7.79
CA SER A 316 -1.41 7.36 6.45
C SER A 316 -0.22 8.28 6.13
N PRO A 317 0.98 7.71 5.99
CA PRO A 317 2.17 8.49 5.66
C PRO A 317 2.12 9.11 4.26
N GLY A 318 1.34 8.52 3.35
CA GLY A 318 1.22 8.97 1.96
C GLY A 318 0.38 10.24 1.80
N ASN A 319 -0.68 10.39 2.60
CA ASN A 319 -1.59 11.53 2.50
C ASN A 319 -1.26 12.62 3.52
N LEU A 320 -0.90 12.24 4.75
CA LEU A 320 -0.70 13.19 5.87
C LEU A 320 0.78 13.39 6.24
N GLY A 321 1.71 12.84 5.45
CA GLY A 321 3.14 13.01 5.66
C GLY A 321 3.59 12.55 7.05
N ILE A 322 4.14 13.48 7.83
CA ILE A 322 4.65 13.21 9.18
C ILE A 322 3.54 13.03 10.24
N GLY A 323 2.37 13.67 10.07
CA GLY A 323 1.23 13.53 10.98
C GLY A 323 0.54 12.16 10.86
N GLY A 324 0.71 11.48 9.72
CA GLY A 324 0.17 10.15 9.46
C GLY A 324 1.08 8.98 9.88
N LYS A 325 2.10 9.23 10.70
CA LYS A 325 3.11 8.23 11.13
C LYS A 325 3.17 8.10 12.64
N LEU A 326 3.47 6.90 13.13
CA LEU A 326 3.84 6.69 14.52
C LEU A 326 5.29 7.12 14.79
N TRP A 327 5.51 7.80 15.91
CA TRP A 327 6.81 8.35 16.34
C TRP A 327 7.34 7.65 17.59
N ASP A 328 8.64 7.42 17.67
CA ASP A 328 9.25 6.67 18.78
C ASP A 328 9.09 7.38 20.13
N SER A 329 9.12 8.72 20.15
CA SER A 329 8.88 9.52 21.37
C SER A 329 7.50 9.25 21.98
N SER A 330 6.48 9.00 21.15
CA SER A 330 5.15 8.65 21.61
C SER A 330 5.12 7.28 22.29
N LEU A 331 5.90 6.30 21.81
CA LEU A 331 6.04 4.99 22.47
C LEU A 331 6.64 5.13 23.86
N ILE A 332 7.68 5.96 24.00
CA ILE A 332 8.36 6.18 25.28
C ILE A 332 7.44 6.90 26.27
N LEU A 333 6.74 7.96 25.84
CA LEU A 333 5.82 8.69 26.70
C LEU A 333 4.62 7.84 27.11
N THR A 334 4.08 7.02 26.21
CA THR A 334 3.03 6.05 26.54
C THR A 334 3.50 5.04 27.59
N ALA A 335 4.70 4.47 27.45
CA ALA A 335 5.26 3.55 28.44
C ALA A 335 5.45 4.23 29.81
N TYR A 336 5.90 5.49 29.82
CA TYR A 336 6.01 6.28 31.05
C TYR A 336 4.65 6.48 31.73
N LEU A 337 3.62 6.89 30.99
CA LEU A 337 2.29 7.13 31.56
C LEU A 337 1.62 5.83 32.04
N ALA A 338 1.85 4.71 31.35
CA ALA A 338 1.40 3.40 31.79
C ALA A 338 2.06 2.98 33.12
N ALA A 339 3.34 3.30 33.31
CA ALA A 339 4.05 3.05 34.56
C ALA A 339 3.72 4.06 35.68
N HIS A 340 3.22 5.23 35.32
CA HIS A 340 2.92 6.36 36.22
C HIS A 340 1.48 6.87 36.04
N PRO A 341 0.45 6.02 36.25
CA PRO A 341 -0.94 6.41 36.02
C PRO A 341 -1.41 7.55 36.95
N GLU A 342 -0.72 7.77 38.08
CA GLU A 342 -0.97 8.89 39.00
C GLU A 342 -0.79 10.28 38.35
N VAL A 343 -0.03 10.38 37.25
CA VAL A 343 0.16 11.64 36.53
C VAL A 343 -1.14 12.13 35.91
N ILE A 344 -1.99 11.20 35.46
CA ILE A 344 -3.25 11.50 34.75
C ILE A 344 -4.49 11.17 35.57
N ALA A 345 -4.35 10.43 36.68
CA ALA A 345 -5.48 9.98 37.48
C ALA A 345 -6.33 11.15 38.01
N GLY A 346 -7.60 11.20 37.63
CA GLY A 346 -8.56 12.25 38.00
C GLY A 346 -8.35 13.59 37.29
N GLN A 347 -7.41 13.68 36.35
CA GLN A 347 -7.02 14.94 35.70
C GLN A 347 -7.76 15.16 34.38
N HIS A 348 -7.97 16.44 34.01
CA HIS A 348 -8.37 16.84 32.67
C HIS A 348 -7.12 16.94 31.77
N VAL A 349 -6.96 15.96 30.88
CA VAL A 349 -5.76 15.79 30.04
C VAL A 349 -6.02 16.33 28.63
N ILE A 350 -5.05 17.08 28.10
CA ILE A 350 -5.01 17.47 26.68
C ILE A 350 -3.68 17.04 26.05
N GLU A 351 -3.72 16.48 24.85
CA GLU A 351 -2.55 16.20 24.02
C GLU A 351 -2.49 17.22 22.87
N LEU A 352 -1.31 17.82 22.67
CA LEU A 352 -1.05 18.77 21.58
C LEU A 352 -0.22 18.11 20.48
N GLY A 353 -0.67 18.21 19.23
CA GLY A 353 0.01 17.59 18.09
C GLY A 353 -0.03 16.06 18.18
N SER A 354 -1.23 15.51 18.38
CA SER A 354 -1.44 14.08 18.65
C SER A 354 -1.00 13.15 17.51
N GLY A 355 -0.94 13.63 16.26
CA GLY A 355 -0.65 12.80 15.09
C GLY A 355 -1.63 11.63 14.98
N LEU A 356 -1.13 10.41 15.22
CA LEU A 356 -1.98 9.20 15.26
C LEU A 356 -2.78 9.03 16.56
N GLY A 357 -2.38 9.70 17.65
CA GLY A 357 -3.08 9.72 18.94
C GLY A 357 -2.66 8.65 19.95
N LEU A 358 -1.49 8.01 19.81
CA LEU A 358 -1.08 6.91 20.70
C LEU A 358 -1.19 7.29 22.18
N ILE A 359 -0.69 8.46 22.56
CA ILE A 359 -0.60 8.86 23.97
C ILE A 359 -1.98 9.14 24.53
N GLY A 360 -2.79 9.98 23.87
CA GLY A 360 -4.16 10.25 24.31
C GLY A 360 -5.03 8.99 24.36
N LEU A 361 -4.91 8.10 23.36
CA LEU A 361 -5.64 6.82 23.37
C LEU A 361 -5.19 5.90 24.50
N ALA A 362 -3.89 5.87 24.83
CA ALA A 362 -3.40 5.13 25.98
C ALA A 362 -3.96 5.71 27.30
N CYS A 363 -3.97 7.03 27.46
CA CYS A 363 -4.57 7.69 28.63
C CYS A 363 -6.06 7.35 28.77
N ALA A 364 -6.80 7.36 27.67
CA ALA A 364 -8.23 7.01 27.64
C ALA A 364 -8.44 5.54 28.02
N ALA A 365 -7.62 4.63 27.48
CA ALA A 365 -7.68 3.19 27.76
C ALA A 365 -7.28 2.81 29.19
N LEU A 366 -6.41 3.59 29.85
CA LEU A 366 -6.10 3.43 31.27
C LEU A 366 -7.30 3.80 32.17
N SER A 367 -8.27 4.55 31.63
CA SER A 367 -9.53 4.92 32.28
C SER A 367 -9.38 5.54 33.68
N SER A 368 -8.25 6.18 33.94
CA SER A 368 -7.95 6.86 35.19
C SER A 368 -8.12 8.37 35.10
N ALA A 369 -8.03 8.96 33.90
CA ALA A 369 -8.22 10.39 33.66
C ALA A 369 -9.70 10.80 33.79
N ALA A 370 -9.95 12.06 34.20
CA ALA A 370 -11.31 12.62 34.24
C ALA A 370 -11.84 12.94 32.84
N SER A 371 -10.96 13.37 31.93
CA SER A 371 -11.26 13.54 30.51
C SER A 371 -9.98 13.56 29.69
N VAL A 372 -10.03 13.06 28.46
CA VAL A 372 -8.91 13.13 27.51
C VAL A 372 -9.34 13.86 26.24
N VAL A 373 -8.56 14.88 25.85
CA VAL A 373 -8.76 15.63 24.59
C VAL A 373 -7.50 15.49 23.74
N LEU A 374 -7.66 14.98 22.52
CA LEU A 374 -6.59 14.90 21.53
C LEU A 374 -6.73 16.05 20.54
N THR A 375 -5.62 16.72 20.20
CA THR A 375 -5.65 17.88 19.30
C THR A 375 -4.56 17.85 18.25
N ASP A 376 -4.92 18.24 17.03
CA ASP A 376 -4.00 18.43 15.90
C ASP A 376 -4.63 19.39 14.87
N ILE A 377 -3.95 19.67 13.77
CA ILE A 377 -4.49 20.48 12.67
C ILE A 377 -5.67 19.79 11.99
N ASP A 378 -6.51 20.56 11.31
CA ASP A 378 -7.75 20.08 10.67
C ASP A 378 -7.53 18.88 9.73
N ASP A 379 -6.39 18.82 9.03
CA ASP A 379 -6.08 17.74 8.09
C ASP A 379 -5.84 16.39 8.80
N VAL A 380 -5.36 16.40 10.04
CA VAL A 380 -5.02 15.19 10.82
C VAL A 380 -6.23 14.69 11.62
N VAL A 381 -7.12 15.59 12.04
CA VAL A 381 -8.31 15.28 12.86
C VAL A 381 -9.12 14.09 12.34
N PRO A 382 -9.44 13.95 11.04
CA PRO A 382 -10.19 12.80 10.54
C PRO A 382 -9.52 11.44 10.79
N LEU A 383 -8.19 11.35 10.67
CA LEU A 383 -7.44 10.13 10.97
C LEU A 383 -7.40 9.85 12.48
N LEU A 384 -7.24 10.90 13.28
CA LEU A 384 -7.22 10.82 14.73
C LEU A 384 -8.57 10.31 15.27
N GLU A 385 -9.69 10.84 14.79
CA GLU A 385 -11.02 10.33 15.09
C GLU A 385 -11.23 8.89 14.62
N TYR A 386 -10.66 8.52 13.46
CA TYR A 386 -10.68 7.14 12.99
C TYR A 386 -9.98 6.21 13.99
N ASN A 387 -8.81 6.61 14.49
CA ASN A 387 -8.06 5.83 15.49
C ASN A 387 -8.76 5.74 16.83
N VAL A 388 -9.48 6.78 17.28
CA VAL A 388 -10.36 6.70 18.46
C VAL A 388 -11.41 5.61 18.28
N ARG A 389 -12.14 5.62 17.17
CA ARG A 389 -13.16 4.60 16.87
C ARG A 389 -12.57 3.20 16.66
N LEU A 390 -11.38 3.10 16.08
CA LEU A 390 -10.69 1.82 15.86
C LEU A 390 -10.39 1.08 17.16
N ASN A 391 -10.33 1.80 18.28
CA ASN A 391 -10.06 1.25 19.60
C ASN A 391 -11.29 1.23 20.52
N ASP A 392 -12.48 1.58 20.01
CA ASP A 392 -13.71 1.74 20.78
C ASP A 392 -13.55 2.73 21.96
N LEU A 393 -12.88 3.88 21.73
CA LEU A 393 -12.58 4.88 22.77
C LEU A 393 -13.31 6.22 22.59
N GLN A 394 -14.40 6.23 21.80
CA GLN A 394 -15.15 7.46 21.49
C GLN A 394 -15.88 8.08 22.69
N ASP A 395 -16.08 7.31 23.77
CA ASP A 395 -16.76 7.76 24.97
C ASP A 395 -15.76 8.29 26.02
N GLU A 396 -14.50 7.87 25.93
CA GLU A 396 -13.40 8.19 26.85
C GLU A 396 -12.50 9.32 26.34
N ALA A 397 -12.45 9.53 25.03
CA ALA A 397 -11.61 10.52 24.37
C ALA A 397 -12.39 11.37 23.37
N SER A 398 -12.08 12.67 23.31
CA SER A 398 -12.60 13.57 22.29
C SER A 398 -11.48 14.17 21.44
N VAL A 399 -11.76 14.42 20.16
CA VAL A 399 -10.81 15.01 19.21
C VAL A 399 -11.25 16.44 18.89
N ARG A 400 -10.30 17.38 18.85
CA ARG A 400 -10.57 18.78 18.48
C ARG A 400 -9.47 19.33 17.57
N PRO A 401 -9.81 20.13 16.54
CA PRO A 401 -8.80 20.84 15.77
C PRO A 401 -8.12 21.91 16.62
N LEU A 402 -6.81 22.06 16.48
CA LEU A 402 -6.03 23.13 17.10
C LEU A 402 -4.80 23.48 16.26
N TRP A 403 -4.85 24.66 15.63
CA TRP A 403 -3.66 25.30 15.07
C TRP A 403 -2.92 26.08 16.15
N TRP A 404 -1.62 25.86 16.29
CA TRP A 404 -0.87 26.59 17.31
C TRP A 404 -0.81 28.08 16.99
N GLY A 405 -1.01 28.91 18.02
CA GLY A 405 -1.11 30.36 17.87
C GLY A 405 -2.51 30.87 17.54
N THR A 406 -3.53 30.00 17.39
CA THR A 406 -4.92 30.42 17.28
C THR A 406 -5.62 30.48 18.64
N SER A 407 -6.83 31.04 18.68
CA SER A 407 -7.67 31.04 19.88
C SER A 407 -7.99 29.62 20.35
N ILE A 408 -8.14 29.47 21.67
CA ILE A 408 -8.51 28.21 22.34
C ILE A 408 -9.93 28.25 22.94
N GLU A 409 -10.72 29.27 22.63
CA GLU A 409 -12.07 29.47 23.21
C GLU A 409 -13.04 28.31 22.89
N HIS A 410 -12.78 27.53 21.84
CA HIS A 410 -13.55 26.34 21.48
C HIS A 410 -13.18 25.10 22.30
N LEU A 411 -12.09 25.15 23.06
CA LEU A 411 -11.65 24.10 23.97
C LEU A 411 -12.27 24.27 25.35
N SER A 412 -12.53 23.15 26.04
CA SER A 412 -13.13 23.13 27.37
C SER A 412 -12.07 23.28 28.46
N ALA A 413 -11.25 24.33 28.37
CA ALA A 413 -10.25 24.66 29.37
C ALA A 413 -10.89 25.00 30.75
N PRO A 414 -10.16 24.86 31.88
CA PRO A 414 -8.75 24.52 32.00
C PRO A 414 -8.45 23.01 31.88
N TYR A 415 -7.22 22.70 31.50
CA TYR A 415 -6.65 21.34 31.53
C TYR A 415 -5.57 21.28 32.61
N ASP A 416 -5.50 20.18 33.34
CA ASP A 416 -4.55 20.00 34.44
C ASP A 416 -3.22 19.40 33.94
N VAL A 417 -3.27 18.63 32.86
CA VAL A 417 -2.11 17.95 32.27
C VAL A 417 -2.07 18.21 30.76
N VAL A 418 -0.92 18.66 30.27
CA VAL A 418 -0.65 18.88 28.85
C VAL A 418 0.42 17.89 28.39
N LEU A 419 0.07 17.03 27.43
CA LEU A 419 0.95 16.02 26.85
C LEU A 419 1.46 16.49 25.49
N MET A 420 2.76 16.30 25.26
CA MET A 420 3.46 16.75 24.04
C MET A 420 4.62 15.79 23.74
N SER A 421 4.68 15.22 22.54
CA SER A 421 5.81 14.41 22.06
C SER A 421 6.14 14.77 20.62
N ASP A 422 7.38 15.19 20.35
CA ASP A 422 7.83 15.65 19.02
C ASP A 422 6.88 16.64 18.35
N VAL A 423 6.50 17.66 19.12
CA VAL A 423 5.72 18.81 18.68
C VAL A 423 6.57 19.73 17.80
N VAL A 424 6.78 19.30 16.56
CA VAL A 424 7.53 20.01 15.52
C VAL A 424 6.57 20.45 14.42
N TYR A 425 6.34 21.77 14.33
CA TYR A 425 5.67 22.42 13.21
C TYR A 425 6.53 23.59 12.73
N ASP A 426 6.78 23.67 11.43
CA ASP A 426 7.33 24.88 10.82
C ASP A 426 6.19 25.91 10.72
N PRO A 427 6.30 27.11 11.31
CA PRO A 427 5.30 28.16 11.16
C PRO A 427 5.10 28.62 9.69
N PHE A 428 5.96 28.19 8.76
CA PHE A 428 5.91 28.57 7.34
C PHE A 428 5.60 27.41 6.37
N GLY A 429 5.40 26.18 6.86
CA GLY A 429 5.07 25.00 6.04
C GLY A 429 6.25 24.10 5.73
#